data_AF-A0A0B8T5M0-F1
#
_entry.id   AF-A0A0B8T5M0-F1
#
_cell.length_a   1.000
_cell.length_b   1.000
_cell.length_c   1.000
_cell.angle_alpha   90.00
_cell.angle_beta   90.00
_cell.angle_gamma   90.00
#
_symmetry.space_group_name_H-M   'P 1'
#
loop_
_entity.id
_entity.type
_entity.pdbx_description
1 polymer ?
#
loop_
_entity_poly.entity_id
_entity_poly.type
_entity_poly.pdbx_seq_one_letter_code
_entity_poly.pdbx_strand_id
1 'polypeptide(L)'
;MDNLSNHRPLSSAQQVARVILGLFMLFAGIGHLTFARTTFQAQVPDWVPMDKDMVVVLSGIVEISLGLLIIIWGHRYKAIPWLLALFFIAVFPGNIAQYVNERDGFGLNTEGARLLRLFFQPVLILWALWSMGAIGYRKREKNAGMAGTDSFPSKLK
;
A
#
# COMPACT_ATOMS: atom_id res chain seq x y z
N MET A 1 -2.18 -26.67 26.68
CA MET A 1 -2.71 -26.41 25.34
C MET A 1 -3.40 -25.07 25.42
N ASP A 2 -2.67 -23.96 25.33
CA ASP A 2 -3.26 -22.64 25.61
C ASP A 2 -2.83 -21.56 24.64
N ASN A 3 -3.83 -20.73 24.33
CA ASN A 3 -3.82 -19.46 23.62
C ASN A 3 -3.71 -19.52 22.10
N LEU A 4 -4.68 -20.19 21.47
CA LEU A 4 -5.06 -19.88 20.09
C LEU A 4 -5.55 -18.43 20.02
N SER A 5 -4.61 -17.57 19.65
CA SER A 5 -4.83 -16.41 18.80
C SER A 5 -6.01 -15.52 19.18
N ASN A 6 -5.72 -14.47 19.94
CA ASN A 6 -6.58 -13.32 20.14
C ASN A 6 -6.70 -12.48 18.83
N HIS A 7 -6.95 -13.11 17.67
CA HIS A 7 -7.14 -12.47 16.38
C HIS A 7 -8.52 -11.82 16.37
N ARG A 8 -8.62 -10.55 16.77
CA ARG A 8 -9.78 -9.74 16.39
C ARG A 8 -9.91 -9.82 14.86
N PRO A 9 -11.00 -10.40 14.31
CA PRO A 9 -11.21 -10.44 12.89
C PRO A 9 -11.35 -9.01 12.35
N LEU A 10 -10.99 -8.80 11.09
CA LEU A 10 -11.20 -7.51 10.42
C LEU A 10 -12.69 -7.16 10.45
N SER A 11 -13.02 -5.90 10.76
CA SER A 11 -14.41 -5.43 10.69
C SER A 11 -14.93 -5.50 9.26
N SER A 12 -16.25 -5.58 9.07
CA SER A 12 -16.85 -5.58 7.73
C SER A 12 -16.41 -4.35 6.91
N ALA A 13 -16.28 -3.19 7.55
CA ALA A 13 -15.76 -1.98 6.92
C ALA A 13 -14.32 -2.15 6.43
N GLN A 14 -13.43 -2.73 7.24
CA GLN A 14 -12.04 -3.01 6.82
C GLN A 14 -11.99 -4.01 5.67
N GLN A 15 -12.84 -5.03 5.67
CA GLN A 15 -12.91 -6.01 4.60
C GLN A 15 -13.37 -5.40 3.27
N VAL A 16 -14.44 -4.60 3.30
CA VAL A 16 -14.93 -3.87 2.12
C VAL A 16 -13.85 -2.90 1.61
N ALA A 17 -13.26 -2.12 2.51
CA ALA A 17 -12.20 -1.18 2.18
C ALA A 17 -10.96 -1.87 1.58
N ARG A 18 -10.60 -3.07 2.05
CA ARG A 18 -9.52 -3.90 1.49
C ARG A 18 -9.84 -4.33 0.05
N VAL A 19 -11.06 -4.82 -0.18
CA VAL A 19 -11.48 -5.29 -1.52
C VAL A 19 -11.50 -4.13 -2.51
N ILE A 20 -12.06 -2.98 -2.12
CA ILE A 20 -12.05 -1.76 -2.95
C ILE A 20 -10.62 -1.36 -3.31
N LEU A 21 -9.72 -1.34 -2.33
CA LEU A 21 -8.31 -1.01 -2.55
C LEU A 21 -7.64 -1.98 -3.53
N GLY A 22 -7.90 -3.29 -3.40
CA GLY A 22 -7.39 -4.29 -4.33
C GLY A 22 -7.94 -4.15 -5.75
N LEU A 23 -9.23 -3.81 -5.89
CA LEU A 23 -9.85 -3.52 -7.20
C LEU A 23 -9.25 -2.27 -7.85
N PHE A 24 -8.96 -1.24 -7.06
CA PHE A 24 -8.29 -0.04 -7.54
C PHE A 24 -6.89 -0.36 -8.07
N MET A 25 -6.13 -1.20 -7.36
CA MET A 25 -4.81 -1.67 -7.82
C MET A 25 -4.90 -2.47 -9.12
N LEU A 26 -5.90 -3.36 -9.26
CA LEU A 26 -6.13 -4.10 -10.51
C LEU A 26 -6.44 -3.16 -11.67
N PHE A 27 -7.34 -2.20 -11.46
CA PHE A 27 -7.70 -1.22 -12.48
C PHE A 27 -6.50 -0.38 -12.91
N ALA A 28 -5.72 0.13 -11.95
CA ALA A 28 -4.50 0.89 -12.23
C ALA A 28 -3.47 0.06 -13.02
N GLY A 29 -3.22 -1.18 -12.60
CA GLY A 29 -2.25 -2.05 -13.25
C GLY A 29 -2.67 -2.47 -14.66
N ILE A 30 -3.97 -2.73 -14.88
CA ILE A 30 -4.50 -2.93 -16.23
C ILE A 30 -4.32 -1.66 -17.06
N GLY A 31 -4.59 -0.48 -16.51
CA GLY A 31 -4.36 0.80 -17.17
C GLY A 31 -2.91 1.01 -17.61
N HIS A 32 -1.93 0.68 -16.75
CA HIS A 32 -0.50 0.71 -17.07
C HIS A 32 -0.15 -0.14 -18.28
N LEU A 33 -0.78 -1.31 -18.41
CA LEU A 33 -0.48 -2.27 -19.49
C LEU A 33 -1.31 -2.04 -20.76
N THR A 34 -2.35 -1.20 -20.71
CA THR A 34 -3.33 -1.05 -21.79
C THR A 34 -3.55 0.42 -22.18
N PHE A 35 -4.66 1.02 -21.75
CA PHE A 35 -5.19 2.27 -22.29
C PHE A 35 -4.53 3.54 -21.72
N ALA A 36 -3.74 3.44 -20.67
CA ALA A 36 -3.12 4.59 -20.00
C ALA A 36 -1.58 4.55 -19.99
N ARG A 37 -0.98 3.58 -20.69
CA ARG A 37 0.47 3.33 -20.70
C ARG A 37 1.29 4.58 -21.03
N THR A 38 0.95 5.28 -22.10
CA THR A 38 1.63 6.51 -22.52
C THR A 38 1.49 7.64 -21.50
N THR A 39 0.31 7.80 -20.91
CA THR A 39 0.06 8.76 -19.82
C THR A 39 0.92 8.44 -18.59
N PHE A 40 1.08 7.16 -18.23
CA PHE A 40 1.96 6.76 -17.12
C PHE A 40 3.44 7.01 -17.43
N GLN A 41 3.89 6.76 -18.66
CA GLN A 41 5.28 7.04 -19.07
C GLN A 41 5.62 8.52 -18.88
N ALA A 42 4.68 9.41 -19.20
CA ALA A 42 4.85 10.85 -18.99
C ALA A 42 5.12 11.18 -17.53
N GLN A 43 4.66 10.38 -16.56
CA GLN A 43 4.86 10.65 -15.14
C GLN A 43 6.13 10.04 -14.55
N VAL A 44 6.86 9.22 -15.32
CA VAL A 44 8.15 8.67 -14.88
C VAL A 44 9.17 9.82 -14.79
N PRO A 45 9.80 10.06 -13.62
CA PRO A 45 10.82 11.09 -13.48
C PRO A 45 12.06 10.81 -14.33
N ASP A 46 12.69 11.85 -14.85
CA ASP A 46 13.81 11.72 -15.80
C ASP A 46 15.12 11.22 -15.14
N TRP A 47 15.22 11.26 -13.82
CA TRP A 47 16.36 10.72 -13.07
C TRP A 47 16.32 9.21 -12.88
N VAL A 48 15.19 8.54 -13.20
CA VAL A 48 15.09 7.08 -13.10
C VAL A 48 16.00 6.46 -14.17
N PRO A 49 17.00 5.64 -13.81
CA PRO A 49 18.01 5.12 -14.74
C PRO A 49 17.49 3.90 -15.50
N MET A 50 16.28 3.98 -16.05
CA MET A 50 15.61 2.91 -16.77
C MET A 50 14.71 3.52 -17.84
N ASP A 51 14.51 2.78 -18.93
CA ASP A 51 13.51 3.14 -19.92
C ASP A 51 12.12 3.31 -19.28
N LYS A 52 11.43 4.40 -19.63
CA LYS A 52 10.14 4.79 -19.01
C LYS A 52 9.06 3.75 -19.27
N ASP A 53 9.06 3.14 -20.44
CA ASP A 53 8.08 2.13 -20.81
C ASP A 53 8.29 0.86 -19.98
N MET A 54 9.54 0.44 -19.79
CA MET A 54 9.87 -0.68 -18.92
C MET A 54 9.44 -0.43 -17.46
N VAL A 55 9.66 0.78 -16.93
CA VAL A 55 9.19 1.15 -15.58
C VAL A 55 7.67 0.98 -15.45
N VAL A 56 6.91 1.47 -16.43
CA VAL A 56 5.44 1.43 -16.45
C VAL A 56 4.90 0.01 -16.58
N VAL A 57 5.53 -0.83 -17.41
CA VAL A 57 5.14 -2.23 -17.55
C VAL A 57 5.38 -3.00 -16.26
N LEU A 58 6.58 -2.85 -15.67
CA LEU A 58 6.92 -3.54 -14.43
C LEU A 58 6.02 -3.08 -13.27
N SER A 59 5.74 -1.78 -13.15
CA SER A 59 4.81 -1.29 -12.14
C SER A 59 3.40 -1.84 -12.35
N GLY A 60 2.90 -1.89 -13.58
CA GLY A 60 1.59 -2.47 -13.89
C GLY A 60 1.46 -3.94 -13.48
N ILE A 61 2.50 -4.75 -13.71
CA ILE A 61 2.54 -6.16 -13.27
C ILE A 61 2.52 -6.25 -11.75
N VAL A 62 3.28 -5.40 -11.06
CA VAL A 62 3.33 -5.34 -9.60
C VAL A 62 1.96 -4.94 -9.04
N GLU A 63 1.30 -3.95 -9.63
CA GLU A 63 -0.02 -3.50 -9.22
C GLU A 63 -1.09 -4.59 -9.35
N ILE A 64 -1.12 -5.30 -10.47
CA ILE A 64 -2.04 -6.43 -10.67
C ILE A 64 -1.77 -7.51 -9.63
N SER A 65 -0.50 -7.88 -9.44
CA SER A 65 -0.09 -8.91 -8.49
C SER A 65 -0.48 -8.54 -7.05
N LEU A 66 -0.22 -7.29 -6.64
CA LEU A 66 -0.62 -6.77 -5.34
C LEU A 66 -2.14 -6.71 -5.20
N GLY A 67 -2.87 -6.26 -6.23
CA GLY A 67 -4.34 -6.22 -6.23
C GLY A 67 -4.97 -7.58 -5.97
N LEU A 68 -4.51 -8.61 -6.67
CA LEU A 68 -4.93 -10.01 -6.43
C LEU A 68 -4.55 -10.47 -5.02
N LEU A 69 -3.31 -10.20 -4.60
CA LEU A 69 -2.79 -10.59 -3.29
C LEU A 69 -3.61 -10.00 -2.13
N ILE A 70 -4.01 -8.74 -2.25
CA ILE A 70 -4.83 -8.01 -1.26
C ILE A 70 -6.25 -8.61 -1.18
N ILE A 71 -6.87 -8.86 -2.33
CA ILE A 71 -8.24 -9.39 -2.39
C ILE A 71 -8.28 -10.79 -1.77
N ILE A 72 -7.39 -11.68 -2.20
CA ILE A 72 -7.39 -13.10 -1.84
C ILE A 72 -6.82 -13.31 -0.44
N TRP A 73 -5.66 -12.70 -0.13
CA TRP A 73 -4.88 -13.03 1.06
C TRP A 73 -4.57 -11.86 1.99
N GLY A 74 -5.05 -10.64 1.73
CA GLY A 74 -4.72 -9.46 2.53
C GLY A 74 -5.12 -9.54 4.00
N HIS A 75 -6.03 -10.44 4.38
CA HIS A 75 -6.38 -10.71 5.78
C HIS A 75 -5.47 -11.73 6.48
N ARG A 76 -4.71 -12.52 5.72
CA ARG A 76 -3.95 -13.67 6.21
C ARG A 76 -2.49 -13.33 6.48
N TYR A 77 -1.86 -12.52 5.62
CA TYR A 77 -0.43 -12.22 5.73
C TYR A 77 -0.16 -10.78 6.14
N LYS A 78 0.54 -10.63 7.28
CA LYS A 78 0.87 -9.33 7.88
C LYS A 78 1.77 -8.46 6.99
N ALA A 79 2.50 -9.06 6.05
CA ALA A 79 3.43 -8.35 5.15
C ALA A 79 2.72 -7.57 4.02
N ILE A 80 1.56 -8.04 3.54
CA ILE A 80 0.84 -7.44 2.40
C ILE A 80 0.56 -5.95 2.58
N PRO A 81 0.00 -5.46 3.72
CA PRO A 81 -0.22 -4.03 3.90
C PRO A 81 1.06 -3.19 3.81
N TRP A 82 2.19 -3.73 4.29
CA TRP A 82 3.48 -3.04 4.23
C TRP A 82 4.06 -3.03 2.82
N LEU A 83 3.91 -4.12 2.07
CA LEU A 83 4.32 -4.17 0.66
C LEU A 83 3.54 -3.14 -0.16
N LEU A 84 2.23 -3.04 0.03
CA LEU A 84 1.43 -2.03 -0.65
C LEU A 84 1.82 -0.60 -0.23
N ALA A 85 2.02 -0.37 1.07
CA ALA A 85 2.46 0.94 1.56
C ALA A 85 3.81 1.35 0.95
N LEU A 86 4.78 0.42 0.90
CA LEU A 86 6.09 0.67 0.30
C LEU A 86 5.96 0.93 -1.21
N PHE A 87 5.10 0.19 -1.89
CA PHE A 87 4.81 0.43 -3.31
C PHE A 87 4.24 1.84 -3.54
N PHE A 88 3.28 2.28 -2.72
CA PHE A 88 2.75 3.65 -2.77
C PHE A 88 3.82 4.72 -2.51
N ILE A 89 4.79 4.45 -1.64
CA ILE A 89 5.94 5.34 -1.43
C ILE A 89 6.83 5.35 -2.69
N ALA A 90 7.09 4.19 -3.29
CA ALA A 90 7.96 4.06 -4.46
C ALA A 90 7.40 4.79 -5.70
N VAL A 91 6.08 4.82 -5.90
CA VAL A 91 5.45 5.55 -7.02
C VAL A 91 5.25 7.04 -6.74
N PHE A 92 5.38 7.49 -5.48
CA PHE A 92 5.12 8.87 -5.09
C PHE A 92 6.00 9.92 -5.81
N PRO A 93 7.29 9.67 -6.11
CA PRO A 93 8.08 10.59 -6.91
C PRO A 93 7.50 10.89 -8.29
N GLY A 94 6.79 9.94 -8.91
CA GLY A 94 6.08 10.17 -10.17
C GLY A 94 4.91 11.15 -10.00
N ASN A 95 4.18 11.08 -8.88
CA ASN A 95 3.12 12.05 -8.57
C ASN A 95 3.70 13.46 -8.33
N ILE A 96 4.85 13.55 -7.64
CA ILE A 96 5.56 14.82 -7.44
C ILE A 96 6.02 15.38 -8.79
N ALA A 97 6.63 14.55 -9.65
CA ALA A 97 7.08 14.96 -10.96
C ALA A 97 5.92 15.45 -11.84
N GLN A 98 4.75 14.81 -11.75
CA GLN A 98 3.54 15.28 -12.41
C GLN A 98 3.13 16.68 -11.91
N TYR A 99 3.16 16.93 -10.60
CA TYR A 99 2.81 18.24 -10.03
C TYR A 99 3.81 19.32 -10.43
N VAL A 100 5.11 19.09 -10.19
CA VAL A 100 6.20 20.07 -10.43
C VAL A 100 6.35 20.42 -11.90
N ASN A 101 6.20 19.45 -12.80
CA ASN A 101 6.33 19.67 -14.24
C ASN A 101 4.99 19.92 -14.93
N GLU A 102 3.91 20.13 -14.15
CA GLU A 102 2.57 20.44 -14.64
C GLU A 102 2.06 19.49 -15.73
N ARG A 103 2.37 18.20 -15.60
CA ARG A 103 2.02 17.19 -16.60
C ARG A 103 0.55 16.81 -16.46
N ASP A 104 -0.21 16.99 -17.53
CA ASP A 104 -1.60 16.55 -17.60
C ASP A 104 -1.69 15.02 -17.72
N GLY A 105 -2.76 14.45 -17.17
CA GLY A 105 -2.99 13.02 -17.20
C GLY A 105 -4.04 12.57 -16.19
N PHE A 106 -4.73 11.48 -16.49
CA PHE A 106 -5.76 10.88 -15.61
C PHE A 106 -6.90 11.85 -15.21
N GLY A 107 -7.19 12.84 -16.07
CA GLY A 107 -8.17 13.90 -15.77
C GLY A 107 -7.67 14.98 -14.78
N LEU A 108 -6.39 14.97 -14.42
CA LEU A 108 -5.77 15.91 -13.48
C LEU A 108 -5.10 17.08 -14.23
N ASN A 109 -5.93 17.91 -14.85
CA ASN A 109 -5.45 18.98 -15.75
C ASN A 109 -5.28 20.34 -15.05
N THR A 110 -5.40 20.37 -13.72
CA THR A 110 -5.26 21.60 -12.92
C THR A 110 -4.24 21.40 -11.81
N GLU A 111 -3.59 22.49 -11.41
CA GLU A 111 -2.66 22.48 -10.28
C GLU A 111 -3.32 21.94 -9.01
N GLY A 112 -4.52 22.42 -8.67
CA GLY A 112 -5.25 21.99 -7.49
C GLY A 112 -5.55 20.48 -7.50
N ALA A 113 -5.90 19.90 -8.65
CA ALA A 113 -6.14 18.47 -8.77
C ALA A 113 -4.85 17.64 -8.57
N ARG A 114 -3.73 18.11 -9.14
CA ARG A 114 -2.41 17.47 -8.94
C ARG A 114 -1.93 17.60 -7.48
N LEU A 115 -2.14 18.74 -6.84
CA LEU A 115 -1.80 18.96 -5.43
C LEU A 115 -2.62 18.06 -4.51
N LEU A 116 -3.93 17.95 -4.75
CA LEU A 116 -4.81 17.07 -3.97
C LEU A 116 -4.36 15.61 -4.03
N ARG A 117 -3.89 15.14 -5.21
CA ARG A 117 -3.31 13.80 -5.37
C ARG A 117 -2.11 13.56 -4.44
N LEU A 118 -1.28 14.57 -4.19
CA LEU A 118 -0.15 14.45 -3.27
C LEU A 118 -0.61 14.22 -1.82
N PHE A 119 -1.64 14.95 -1.37
CA PHE A 119 -2.23 14.77 -0.04
C PHE A 119 -3.00 13.46 0.10
N PHE A 120 -3.51 12.92 -1.00
CA PHE A 120 -4.20 11.63 -1.00
C PHE A 120 -3.24 10.43 -0.89
N GLN A 121 -1.96 10.58 -1.27
CA GLN A 121 -0.99 9.47 -1.20
C GLN A 121 -0.77 8.96 0.25
N PRO A 122 -0.53 9.83 1.27
CA PRO A 122 -0.50 9.39 2.66
C PRO A 122 -1.79 8.71 3.12
N VAL A 123 -2.95 9.17 2.63
CA VAL A 123 -4.26 8.56 2.95
C VAL A 123 -4.33 7.14 2.40
N LEU A 124 -3.86 6.89 1.17
CA LEU A 124 -3.79 5.54 0.59
C LEU A 124 -2.86 4.61 1.37
N ILE A 125 -1.72 5.12 1.84
CA ILE A 125 -0.79 4.36 2.70
C ILE A 125 -1.49 3.97 4.02
N LEU A 126 -2.14 4.92 4.68
CA LEU A 126 -2.87 4.65 5.92
C LEU A 126 -4.04 3.70 5.69
N TRP A 127 -4.76 3.82 4.58
CA TRP A 127 -5.82 2.90 4.18
C TRP A 127 -5.27 1.48 4.00
N ALA A 128 -4.16 1.30 3.29
CA ALA A 128 -3.52 0.00 3.15
C ALA A 128 -3.25 -0.65 4.51
N LEU A 129 -2.57 0.08 5.41
CA LEU A 129 -2.26 -0.41 6.75
C LEU A 129 -3.50 -0.70 7.59
N TRP A 130 -4.51 0.17 7.53
CA TRP A 130 -5.72 0.04 8.35
C TRP A 130 -6.66 -1.08 7.87
N SER A 131 -6.93 -1.16 6.57
CA SER A 131 -7.89 -2.13 6.00
C SER A 131 -7.47 -3.59 6.16
N MET A 132 -6.17 -3.85 6.35
CA MET A 132 -5.60 -5.18 6.59
C MET A 132 -5.11 -5.35 8.04
N GLY A 133 -5.47 -4.44 8.95
CA GLY A 133 -5.24 -4.59 10.39
C GLY A 133 -3.79 -4.38 10.86
N ALA A 134 -2.92 -3.82 10.02
CA ALA A 134 -1.49 -3.63 10.31
C ALA A 134 -1.22 -2.76 11.54
N ILE A 135 -2.05 -1.74 11.75
CA ILE A 135 -1.97 -0.83 12.89
C ILE A 135 -2.15 -1.59 14.22
N GLY A 136 -2.95 -2.66 14.21
CA GLY A 136 -3.20 -3.51 15.38
C GLY A 136 -2.10 -4.53 15.69
N TYR A 137 -1.20 -4.83 14.76
CA TYR A 137 -0.13 -5.82 14.98
C TYR A 137 0.92 -5.30 15.99
N ARG A 138 1.32 -4.02 15.89
CA ARG A 138 2.38 -3.42 16.70
C ARG A 138 2.05 -3.34 18.20
N LYS A 139 0.77 -3.21 18.56
CA LYS A 139 0.32 -3.17 19.97
C LYS A 139 0.46 -4.55 20.66
N ARG A 140 0.49 -5.64 19.88
CA ARG A 140 0.55 -7.01 20.41
C ARG A 140 1.96 -7.50 20.68
N GLU A 141 2.92 -7.15 19.83
CA GLU A 141 4.34 -7.50 20.07
C GLU A 141 4.87 -6.82 21.33
N LYS A 142 4.52 -5.55 21.56
CA LYS A 142 4.88 -4.84 22.79
C LYS A 142 4.28 -5.47 24.05
N ASN A 143 3.01 -5.86 24.01
CA ASN A 143 2.35 -6.50 25.15
C ASN A 143 2.86 -7.93 25.42
N ALA A 144 3.21 -8.68 24.37
CA ALA A 144 3.82 -10.00 24.51
C ALA A 144 5.24 -9.92 25.09
N GLY A 145 6.02 -8.88 24.74
CA GLY A 145 7.32 -8.61 25.33
C GLY A 145 7.24 -8.26 26.83
N MET A 146 6.25 -7.45 27.23
CA MET A 146 6.02 -7.09 28.64
C MET A 146 5.52 -8.29 29.47
N ALA A 147 4.62 -9.13 28.95
CA ALA A 147 4.18 -10.32 29.67
C ALA A 147 5.31 -11.36 29.87
N GLY A 148 6.31 -11.37 29.00
CA GLY A 148 7.50 -12.23 29.14
C GLY A 148 8.45 -11.80 30.26
N THR A 149 8.55 -10.50 30.57
CA THR A 149 9.45 -9.98 31.61
C THR A 149 8.94 -10.21 33.03
N ASP A 150 7.63 -10.38 33.19
CA ASP A 150 6.98 -10.47 34.50
C ASP A 150 6.93 -11.92 35.04
N SER A 151 7.52 -12.87 34.31
CA SER A 151 7.45 -14.32 34.60
C SER A 151 8.75 -14.92 35.13
N PHE A 152 9.73 -14.12 35.55
CA PHE A 152 10.90 -14.64 36.27
C PHE A 152 10.56 -14.86 37.75
N PRO A 153 10.39 -16.10 38.25
CA PRO A 153 10.32 -16.32 39.68
C PRO A 153 11.67 -15.95 40.31
N SER A 154 11.65 -14.94 41.17
CA SER A 154 12.76 -14.55 42.04
C SER A 154 12.99 -15.61 43.12
N LYS A 155 13.49 -16.78 42.75
CA LYS A 155 14.00 -17.74 43.72
C LYS A 155 15.31 -18.31 43.21
N LEU A 156 16.40 -17.81 43.79
CA LEU A 156 17.65 -18.51 44.10
C LEU A 156 18.56 -17.52 44.87
N LYS A 157 18.30 -17.38 46.17
CA LYS A 157 19.28 -17.07 47.21
C LYS A 157 18.96 -17.91 48.42
#